data_AF-A0A5J4SHK5-F1
#
_entry.id   AF-A0A5J4SHK5-F1
#
_cell.length_a   1.000
_cell.length_b   1.000
_cell.length_c   1.000
_cell.angle_alpha   90.00
_cell.angle_beta   90.00
_cell.angle_gamma   90.00
#
_symmetry.space_group_name_H-M   'P 1'
#
loop_
_entity.id
_entity.type
_entity.pdbx_description
1 polymer ?
#
loop_
_entity_poly.entity_id
_entity_poly.type
_entity_poly.pdbx_seq_one_letter_code
_entity_poly.pdbx_strand_id
1 'polypeptide(L)' 'MAGRAATATITGYIYQFDYTVKCLLNLSNDNDSVDIENIEDIDIHSCAEDTAIQCKYHEATKYNHSMKLPNQFD' A
#
# COMPACT_ATOMS: atom_id res chain seq x y z
N MET A 1 19.21 9.22 -11.15
CA MET A 1 18.47 7.96 -11.02
C MET A 1 18.21 7.54 -9.57
N ALA A 2 19.16 7.67 -8.64
CA ALA A 2 18.96 7.31 -7.22
C ALA A 2 17.89 8.13 -6.47
N GLY A 3 17.79 9.44 -6.75
CA GLY A 3 16.87 10.33 -6.02
C GLY A 3 15.37 10.02 -6.22
N ARG A 4 14.96 9.57 -7.42
CA ARG A 4 13.55 9.21 -7.67
C ARG A 4 13.17 7.91 -6.98
N ALA A 5 14.04 6.90 -7.02
CA ALA A 5 13.82 5.62 -6.34
C ALA A 5 13.72 5.80 -4.82
N ALA A 6 14.66 6.54 -4.21
CA ALA A 6 14.63 6.80 -2.77
C ALA A 6 13.37 7.57 -2.33
N THR A 7 12.95 8.56 -3.12
CA THR A 7 11.74 9.35 -2.81
C THR A 7 10.48 8.50 -2.85
N ALA A 8 10.35 7.63 -3.85
CA ALA A 8 9.20 6.72 -3.95
C ALA A 8 9.13 5.74 -2.77
N THR A 9 10.26 5.13 -2.38
CA THR A 9 10.33 4.23 -1.22
C THR A 9 9.98 4.95 0.08
N ILE A 10 10.51 6.15 0.32
CA ILE A 10 10.19 6.95 1.50
C ILE A 10 8.69 7.30 1.54
N THR A 11 8.11 7.65 0.39
CA THR A 11 6.69 7.99 0.31
C THR A 11 5.80 6.77 0.56
N GLY A 12 6.17 5.61 0.01
CA GLY A 12 5.50 4.34 0.29
C GLY A 12 5.57 3.96 1.77
N TYR A 13 6.72 4.16 2.42
CA TYR A 13 6.86 3.94 3.86
C TYR A 13 5.95 4.85 4.71
N ILE A 14 5.86 6.15 4.37
CA ILE A 14 4.97 7.08 5.08
C ILE A 14 3.51 6.62 4.94
N TYR A 15 3.10 6.22 3.73
CA TYR A 15 1.76 5.69 3.50
C TYR A 15 1.50 4.40 4.30
N GLN A 16 2.46 3.46 4.29
CA GLN A 16 2.38 2.23 5.09
C GLN A 16 2.18 2.56 6.57
N PHE A 17 2.98 3.48 7.12
CA PHE A 17 2.88 3.90 8.52
C PHE A 17 1.49 4.47 8.87
N ASP A 18 1.00 5.44 8.09
CA ASP A 18 -0.32 6.03 8.31
C ASP A 18 -1.44 4.98 8.20
N TYR A 19 -1.30 4.06 7.25
CA TYR A 19 -2.28 2.99 7.04
C TYR A 19 -2.26 1.98 8.20
N THR A 20 -1.10 1.61 8.74
CA THR A 20 -1.00 0.76 9.93
C THR A 20 -1.74 1.37 11.11
N VAL A 21 -1.60 2.68 11.36
CA VAL A 21 -2.34 3.38 12.42
C VAL A 21 -3.84 3.27 12.20
N LYS A 22 -4.29 3.45 10.95
CA LYS A 22 -5.71 3.27 10.60
C LYS A 22 -6.19 1.84 10.84
N CYS A 23 -5.39 0.82 10.51
CA CYS A 23 -5.71 -0.58 10.77
C CYS A 23 -5.87 -0.84 12.27
N LEU A 24 -4.91 -0.38 13.08
CA LEU A 24 -4.94 -0.50 14.54
C LEU A 24 -6.21 0.11 15.15
N LEU A 25 -6.60 1.31 14.70
CA LEU A 25 -7.80 1.99 15.20
C LEU A 25 -9.11 1.30 14.77
N ASN A 26 -9.08 0.43 13.76
CA ASN A 26 -10.24 -0.29 13.23
C ASN A 26 -10.30 -1.75 13.69
N LEU A 27 -9.37 -2.21 14.54
CA LEU A 27 -9.43 -3.55 15.11
C LEU A 27 -10.73 -3.72 15.90
N SER A 28 -11.35 -4.89 15.73
CA SER A 28 -12.67 -5.16 16.31
C SER A 28 -12.56 -5.72 17.72
N ASN A 29 -11.45 -6.41 18.04
CA ASN A 29 -11.22 -7.03 19.34
C ASN A 29 -9.85 -6.66 19.91
N ASP A 30 -9.75 -6.67 21.23
CA ASP A 30 -8.51 -6.35 21.96
C ASP A 30 -7.36 -7.34 21.71
N ASN A 31 -7.69 -8.55 21.23
CA ASN A 31 -6.70 -9.59 20.92
C ASN A 31 -6.33 -9.63 19.43
N ASP A 32 -6.97 -8.82 18.59
CA ASP A 32 -6.56 -8.69 17.19
C ASP A 32 -5.24 -7.91 17.15
N SER A 33 -4.40 -8.16 16.13
CA SER A 33 -3.10 -7.51 16.01
C SER A 33 -2.82 -7.06 14.59
N VAL A 34 -1.85 -6.15 14.46
CA VAL A 34 -1.33 -5.69 13.17
C VAL A 34 0.18 -5.80 13.19
N ASP A 35 0.73 -6.54 12.23
CA ASP A 35 2.17 -6.75 12.06
C ASP A 35 2.67 -6.00 10.82
N ILE A 36 3.89 -5.47 10.91
CA ILE A 36 4.56 -4.77 9.81
C ILE A 36 5.73 -5.64 9.34
N GLU A 37 5.56 -6.32 8.22
CA GLU A 37 6.48 -7.34 7.71
C GLU A 37 7.30 -6.82 6.51
N ASN A 38 8.25 -5.92 6.77
CA ASN A 38 9.07 -5.21 5.76
C ASN A 38 8.37 -3.99 5.12
N ILE A 39 8.92 -3.51 4.00
CA ILE A 39 8.42 -2.32 3.28
C ILE A 39 7.21 -2.71 2.44
N GLU A 40 6.16 -1.89 2.51
CA GLU A 40 4.89 -2.08 1.77
C GLU A 40 4.12 -3.35 2.14
N ASP A 41 4.33 -3.90 3.32
CA ASP A 41 3.69 -5.15 3.74
C ASP A 41 3.18 -5.04 5.18
N ILE A 42 1.90 -5.37 5.37
CA ILE A 42 1.18 -5.27 6.63
C ILE A 42 0.25 -6.47 6.71
N ASP A 43 0.26 -7.15 7.85
CA ASP A 43 -0.67 -8.22 8.16
C ASP A 43 -1.61 -7.80 9.29
N ILE A 44 -2.88 -8.17 9.18
CA ILE A 44 -3.89 -8.03 10.23
C ILE A 44 -4.30 -9.43 10.66
N HIS A 45 -4.17 -9.71 11.96
CA HIS A 45 -4.53 -10.98 12.54
C HIS A 45 -5.77 -10.82 13.40
N SER A 46 -6.77 -11.68 13.16
CA SER A 46 -7.95 -11.77 14.01
C SER A 46 -8.25 -13.23 14.34
N CYS A 47 -9.15 -13.45 15.29
CA CYS A 47 -9.58 -14.81 15.64
C CYS A 47 -10.30 -15.55 14.48
N ALA A 48 -10.82 -14.82 13.49
CA ALA A 48 -11.61 -15.38 12.40
C ALA A 48 -10.83 -15.49 11.10
N GLU A 49 -10.03 -14.47 10.78
CA GLU A 49 -9.31 -14.35 9.52
C GLU A 49 -8.01 -13.57 9.67
N ASP A 50 -7.04 -13.90 8.82
CA ASP A 50 -5.83 -13.14 8.60
C ASP A 50 -5.94 -12.40 7.27
N THR A 51 -5.51 -11.14 7.25
CA THR A 51 -5.50 -10.30 6.04
C THR A 51 -4.10 -9.77 5.79
N ALA A 52 -3.52 -10.17 4.65
CA ALA A 52 -2.26 -9.62 4.16
C ALA A 52 -2.50 -8.44 3.20
N ILE A 53 -1.77 -7.35 3.39
CA ILE A 53 -1.98 -6.08 2.69
C ILE A 53 -0.66 -5.58 2.11
N GLN A 54 -0.61 -5.46 0.77
CA GLN A 54 0.53 -4.88 0.07
C GLN A 54 0.30 -3.41 -0.33
N CYS A 55 1.01 -2.49 0.33
CA CYS A 55 0.88 -1.04 0.16
C CYS A 55 1.75 -0.48 -0.99
N LYS A 56 1.44 -0.79 -2.26
CA LYS A 56 2.26 -0.30 -3.40
C LYS A 56 2.10 1.19 -3.64
N TYR A 57 3.19 1.96 -3.48
CA TYR A 57 3.21 3.36 -3.91
C TYR A 57 3.49 3.47 -5.41
N HIS A 58 2.46 3.82 -6.17
CA HIS A 58 2.60 4.20 -7.58
C HIS A 58 2.76 5.72 -7.67
N GLU A 59 3.95 6.21 -8.07
CA GLU A 59 4.08 7.60 -8.53
C GLU A 59 3.01 7.81 -9.61
N ALA A 60 2.02 8.67 -9.35
CA ALA A 60 1.01 8.97 -10.34
C ALA A 60 1.71 9.51 -11.59
N THR A 61 1.82 8.69 -12.63
CA THR A 61 2.13 9.18 -13.97
C THR A 61 1.06 10.22 -14.28
N LYS A 62 1.48 11.48 -14.46
CA LYS A 62 0.58 12.57 -14.82
C LYS A 62 -0.45 12.06 -15.81
N TYR A 63 -1.73 12.19 -15.47
CA TYR A 63 -2.82 11.83 -16.36
C TYR A 63 -2.59 12.50 -17.72
N ASN A 64 -2.27 11.69 -18.73
CA ASN A 64 -1.97 12.18 -20.05
C ASN A 64 -3.27 12.13 -20.86
N HIS A 65 -3.96 13.27 -20.94
CA HIS A 65 -5.28 13.43 -21.59
C HIS A 65 -5.29 13.07 -23.10
N SER A 66 -4.15 12.62 -23.65
CA SER A 66 -3.91 12.35 -25.07
C SER A 66 -3.67 10.87 -25.41
N MET A 67 -3.67 9.96 -24.44
CA MET A 67 -3.43 8.54 -24.73
C MET A 67 -4.70 7.89 -25.29
N LYS A 68 -4.86 7.88 -26.62
CA LYS A 68 -5.80 6.98 -27.28
C LYS A 68 -5.29 5.55 -27.08
N LEU A 69 -6.06 4.73 -26.36
CA LEU A 69 -5.82 3.28 -26.31
C LEU A 69 -5.75 2.77 -27.76
N PRO A 70 -4.68 2.05 -28.19
CA PRO A 70 -4.74 1.28 -29.41
C PRO A 70 -5.78 0.18 -29.18
N ASN A 71 -6.73 0.05 -30.11
CA ASN A 71 -7.71 -1.04 -30.11
C ASN A 71 -6.98 -2.38 -29.95
N GLN A 72 -7.23 -3.07 -28.85
CA GLN A 72 -6.84 -4.47 -28.65
C GLN A 72 -8.01 -5.34 -29.11
N PHE A 73 -8.13 -5.47 -30.44
CA PHE A 73 -8.78 -6.60 -31.08
C PHE A 73 -7.87 -6.98 -32.26
N ASP A 74 -7.00 -7.96 -32.02
CA ASP A 74 -6.49 -8.94 -32.98
C ASP A 74 -6.30 -10.26 -32.22
#